data_AF-A0A7S3QK12-F1
#
_entry.id   AF-A0A7S3QK12-F1
#
_cell.length_a   1.000
_cell.length_b   1.000
_cell.length_c   1.000
_cell.angle_alpha   90.00
_cell.angle_beta   90.00
_cell.angle_gamma   90.00
#
_symmetry.space_group_name_H-M   'P 1'
#
loop_
_entity.id
_entity.type
_entity.pdbx_description
1 polymer ?
#
loop_
_entity_poly.entity_id
_entity_poly.type
_entity_poly.pdbx_seq_one_letter_code
_entity_poly.pdbx_strand_id
1 'polypeptide(L)'
;FILQDKALRMKESQAEDKVKAEEKVKAEDAALEKEEEEAREQEGQLRPSLRQARKPCPLAARIKKLMQADEDVGKIAQATPTLLARAMELFLKKLVEGTCNVAQSRQAKTVSTSHLKHFVSMDKSTDFLKEKVASAPDLGDAPEAKPKRKRSSGTDKAAGAEGGEGQEG
;
A
#
# COMPACT_ATOMS: atom_id res chain seq x y z
N PHE A 1 16.72 -16.06 -65.95
CA PHE A 1 16.03 -14.75 -65.95
C PHE A 1 14.73 -14.76 -65.13
N ILE A 2 13.74 -15.62 -65.41
CA ILE A 2 12.42 -15.58 -64.71
C ILE A 2 12.49 -15.86 -63.18
N LEU A 3 13.39 -16.74 -62.73
CA LEU A 3 13.53 -17.06 -61.30
C LEU A 3 14.16 -15.93 -60.48
N GLN A 4 15.07 -15.14 -61.06
CA GLN A 4 15.63 -13.97 -60.37
C GLN A 4 14.62 -12.83 -60.25
N ASP A 5 13.78 -12.65 -61.27
CA ASP A 5 12.71 -11.63 -61.28
C ASP A 5 11.65 -11.90 -60.19
N LYS A 6 11.26 -13.17 -60.01
CA LYS A 6 10.38 -13.58 -58.90
C LYS A 6 11.00 -13.36 -57.52
N ALA A 7 12.30 -13.60 -57.37
CA ALA A 7 12.99 -13.39 -56.10
C ALA A 7 13.13 -11.89 -55.75
N LEU A 8 13.26 -11.02 -56.75
CA LEU A 8 13.31 -9.57 -56.57
C LEU A 8 11.94 -9.05 -56.09
N ARG A 9 10.85 -9.45 -56.75
CA ARG A 9 9.48 -9.08 -56.33
C ARG A 9 9.10 -9.57 -54.93
N MET A 10 9.56 -10.75 -54.51
CA MET A 10 9.31 -11.27 -53.16
C MET A 10 10.08 -10.49 -52.09
N LYS A 11 11.26 -9.95 -52.42
CA LYS A 11 12.03 -9.07 -51.51
C LYS A 11 11.43 -7.68 -51.42
N GLU A 12 10.92 -7.14 -52.53
CA GLU A 12 10.19 -5.87 -52.55
C GLU A 12 8.91 -5.97 -51.70
N SER A 13 8.13 -7.05 -51.85
CA SER A 13 6.95 -7.31 -51.00
C SER A 13 7.29 -7.37 -49.51
N GLN A 14 8.38 -8.04 -49.12
CA GLN A 14 8.79 -8.11 -47.70
C GLN A 14 9.32 -6.77 -47.17
N ALA A 15 9.93 -5.96 -48.04
CA ALA A 15 10.38 -4.62 -47.67
C ALA A 15 9.19 -3.67 -47.46
N GLU A 16 8.16 -3.74 -48.31
CA GLU A 16 6.94 -2.95 -48.18
C GLU A 16 6.16 -3.28 -46.90
N ASP A 17 6.06 -4.56 -46.53
CA ASP A 17 5.41 -4.97 -45.28
C ASP A 17 6.18 -4.50 -44.03
N LYS A 18 7.52 -4.50 -44.09
CA LYS A 18 8.37 -4.01 -43.00
C LYS A 18 8.28 -2.50 -42.83
N VAL A 19 8.25 -1.74 -43.92
CA VAL A 19 8.02 -0.29 -43.89
C VAL A 19 6.65 0.04 -43.32
N LYS A 20 5.62 -0.74 -43.68
CA LYS A 20 4.25 -0.56 -43.18
C LYS A 20 4.12 -0.89 -41.68
N ALA A 21 4.89 -1.86 -41.18
CA ALA A 21 4.95 -2.16 -39.76
C ALA A 21 5.68 -1.07 -38.96
N GLU A 22 6.80 -0.55 -39.49
CA GLU A 22 7.54 0.56 -38.85
C GLU A 22 6.74 1.88 -38.86
N GLU A 23 5.96 2.14 -39.90
CA GLU A 23 5.03 3.28 -39.96
C GLU A 23 3.90 3.15 -38.95
N LYS A 24 3.38 1.92 -38.73
CA LYS A 24 2.32 1.66 -37.75
C LYS A 24 2.80 1.85 -36.32
N VAL A 25 4.02 1.43 -35.98
CA VAL A 25 4.63 1.67 -34.66
C VAL A 25 4.85 3.17 -34.44
N LYS A 26 5.36 3.88 -35.46
CA LYS A 26 5.55 5.33 -35.40
C LYS A 26 4.23 6.11 -35.26
N ALA A 27 3.14 5.60 -35.83
CA ALA A 27 1.82 6.17 -35.67
C ALA A 27 1.22 5.92 -34.27
N GLU A 28 1.50 4.78 -33.65
CA GLU A 28 1.06 4.46 -32.28
C GLU A 28 1.82 5.27 -31.22
N ASP A 29 3.13 5.45 -31.37
CA ASP A 29 3.93 6.37 -30.52
C ASP A 29 3.48 7.83 -30.65
N ALA A 30 3.21 8.30 -31.88
CA ALA A 30 2.72 9.66 -32.12
C ALA A 30 1.28 9.89 -31.61
N ALA A 31 0.47 8.84 -31.48
CA ALA A 31 -0.87 8.93 -30.90
C ALA A 31 -0.80 9.04 -29.37
N LEU A 32 0.15 8.35 -28.74
CA LEU A 32 0.42 8.45 -27.29
C LEU A 32 0.98 9.82 -26.90
N GLU A 33 1.90 10.39 -27.69
CA GLU A 33 2.39 11.76 -27.46
C GLU A 33 1.29 12.81 -27.63
N LYS A 34 0.36 12.60 -28.59
CA LYS A 34 -0.80 13.48 -28.78
C LYS A 34 -1.83 13.36 -27.66
N GLU A 35 -2.09 12.17 -27.13
CA GLU A 35 -2.93 12.02 -25.92
C GLU A 35 -2.27 12.66 -24.69
N GLU A 36 -0.94 12.60 -24.56
CA GLU A 36 -0.22 13.27 -23.47
C GLU A 36 -0.23 14.80 -23.63
N GLU A 37 -0.14 15.32 -24.86
CA GLU A 37 -0.22 16.75 -25.17
C GLU A 37 -1.64 17.30 -25.00
N GLU A 38 -2.67 16.57 -25.43
CA GLU A 38 -4.08 16.92 -25.17
C GLU A 38 -4.42 16.86 -23.67
N ALA A 39 -3.84 15.92 -22.91
CA ALA A 39 -3.96 15.88 -21.46
C ALA A 39 -3.28 17.10 -20.78
N ARG A 40 -2.16 17.58 -21.34
CA ARG A 40 -1.48 18.82 -20.88
C ARG A 40 -2.29 20.08 -21.21
N GLU A 41 -2.92 20.16 -22.38
CA GLU A 41 -3.79 21.29 -22.74
C GLU A 41 -5.08 21.31 -21.91
N GLN A 42 -5.66 20.15 -21.59
CA GLN A 42 -6.81 20.05 -20.70
C GLN A 42 -6.47 20.47 -19.25
N GLU A 43 -5.22 20.30 -18.78
CA GLU A 43 -4.75 20.90 -17.52
C GLU A 43 -4.70 22.45 -17.57
N GLY A 44 -4.43 23.02 -18.74
CA GLY A 44 -4.31 24.48 -18.94
C GLY A 44 -5.62 25.25 -18.82
N GLN A 45 -6.76 24.63 -19.15
CA GLN A 45 -8.08 25.29 -19.17
C GLN A 45 -8.93 25.08 -17.91
N LEU A 46 -8.57 24.13 -17.04
CA LEU A 46 -9.35 23.84 -15.83
C LEU A 46 -9.08 24.73 -14.61
N ARG A 47 -8.36 25.87 -14.74
CA ARG A 47 -8.21 26.80 -13.61
C ARG A 47 -8.31 28.27 -14.01
N PRO A 48 -9.50 28.85 -13.74
CA PRO A 48 -9.46 29.96 -12.80
C PRO A 48 -10.67 29.92 -11.85
N SER A 49 -10.56 29.24 -10.70
CA SER A 49 -11.32 29.59 -9.47
C SER A 49 -11.11 28.68 -8.24
N LEU A 50 -10.41 27.55 -8.30
CA LEU A 50 -10.09 26.74 -7.10
C LEU A 50 -8.73 27.09 -6.46
N ARG A 51 -8.38 28.38 -6.38
CA ARG A 51 -7.44 28.90 -5.36
C ARG A 51 -8.14 29.04 -4.01
N GLN A 52 -8.98 28.08 -3.64
CA GLN A 52 -9.26 27.88 -2.23
C GLN A 52 -7.92 27.39 -1.66
N ALA A 53 -7.32 28.17 -0.76
CA ALA A 53 -6.07 27.83 -0.09
C ALA A 53 -6.23 26.45 0.56
N ARG A 54 -5.94 25.40 -0.21
CA ARG A 54 -6.05 24.02 0.25
C ARG A 54 -5.02 23.92 1.36
N LYS A 55 -5.50 23.61 2.58
CA LYS A 55 -4.65 23.37 3.74
C LYS A 55 -3.47 22.51 3.29
N PRO A 56 -2.22 22.90 3.58
CA PRO A 56 -1.05 22.13 3.18
C PRO A 56 -1.23 20.68 3.62
N CYS A 57 -1.23 19.75 2.68
CA CYS A 57 -1.25 18.32 2.98
C CYS A 57 0.20 17.89 3.31
N PRO A 58 0.56 17.67 4.59
CA PRO A 58 1.94 17.38 4.96
C PRO A 58 2.45 16.08 4.32
N LEU A 59 1.55 15.14 4.03
CA LEU A 59 1.88 13.90 3.34
C LEU A 59 2.30 14.15 1.88
N ALA A 60 1.64 15.06 1.17
CA ALA A 60 1.98 15.36 -0.23
C ALA A 60 3.39 15.95 -0.37
N ALA A 61 3.80 16.81 0.57
CA ALA A 61 5.17 17.33 0.59
C ALA A 61 6.21 16.24 0.85
N ARG A 62 5.91 15.30 1.76
CA ARG A 62 6.77 14.13 2.04
C ARG A 62 6.86 13.18 0.85
N ILE A 63 5.73 12.92 0.20
CA ILE A 63 5.65 12.10 -1.01
C ILE A 63 6.53 12.70 -2.10
N LYS A 64 6.40 14.00 -2.38
CA LYS A 64 7.22 14.67 -3.39
C LYS A 64 8.72 14.51 -3.11
N LYS A 65 9.15 14.67 -1.85
CA LYS A 65 10.55 14.45 -1.45
C LYS A 65 11.01 13.01 -1.65
N LEU A 66 10.17 12.04 -1.34
CA LEU A 66 10.48 10.62 -1.51
C LEU A 66 10.55 10.25 -3.00
N MET A 67 9.66 10.79 -3.82
CA MET A 67 9.68 10.59 -5.27
C MET A 67 10.93 11.20 -5.90
N GLN A 68 11.34 12.41 -5.50
CA GLN A 68 12.54 13.07 -6.04
C GLN A 68 13.86 12.59 -5.41
N ALA A 69 13.81 11.68 -4.44
CA ALA A 69 15.01 11.01 -3.93
C ALA A 69 15.46 9.86 -4.84
N ASP A 70 14.61 9.48 -5.80
CA ASP A 70 14.90 8.50 -6.84
C ASP A 70 15.48 9.23 -8.06
N GLU A 71 16.69 8.85 -8.46
CA GLU A 71 17.43 9.48 -9.56
C GLU A 71 16.76 9.27 -10.93
N ASP A 72 15.94 8.21 -11.07
CA ASP A 72 15.20 7.91 -12.30
C ASP A 72 13.91 8.74 -12.41
N VAL A 73 13.55 9.51 -11.37
CA VAL A 73 12.33 10.32 -11.33
C VAL A 73 12.62 11.76 -11.73
N GLY A 74 12.16 12.13 -12.93
CA GLY A 74 12.25 13.49 -13.47
C GLY A 74 11.24 14.49 -12.89
N LYS A 75 10.68 15.36 -13.76
CA LYS A 75 9.71 16.38 -13.33
C LYS A 75 8.37 15.73 -12.96
N ILE A 76 7.85 16.07 -11.78
CA ILE A 76 6.57 15.54 -11.26
C ILE A 76 5.48 16.61 -11.40
N ALA A 77 4.33 16.22 -11.96
CA ALA A 77 3.15 17.09 -12.05
C ALA A 77 2.62 17.47 -10.65
N GLN A 78 2.07 18.67 -10.51
CA GLN A 78 1.65 19.20 -9.20
C GLN A 78 0.49 18.40 -8.57
N ALA A 79 -0.36 17.78 -9.39
CA ALA A 79 -1.48 16.96 -8.92
C ALA A 79 -1.03 15.61 -8.34
N THR A 80 0.04 15.01 -8.86
CA THR A 80 0.47 13.63 -8.55
C THR A 80 0.70 13.39 -7.05
N PRO A 81 1.46 14.22 -6.31
CA PRO A 81 1.68 13.99 -4.88
C PRO A 81 0.39 14.10 -4.05
N THR A 82 -0.57 14.91 -4.50
CA THR A 82 -1.85 15.10 -3.80
C THR A 82 -2.77 13.89 -4.00
N LEU A 83 -2.81 13.35 -5.22
CA LEU A 83 -3.57 12.13 -5.52
C LEU A 83 -3.01 10.93 -4.79
N LEU A 84 -1.68 10.76 -4.80
CA LEU A 84 -1.02 9.67 -4.09
C LEU A 84 -1.25 9.78 -2.57
N ALA A 85 -1.27 10.98 -2.00
CA ALA A 85 -1.62 11.18 -0.59
C ALA A 85 -3.01 10.64 -0.25
N ARG A 86 -4.00 10.86 -1.13
CA ARG A 86 -5.35 10.34 -0.93
C ARG A 86 -5.44 8.82 -1.11
N ALA A 87 -4.72 8.26 -2.08
CA ALA A 87 -4.63 6.81 -2.26
C ALA A 87 -3.99 6.14 -1.03
N MET A 88 -2.93 6.73 -0.48
CA MET A 88 -2.28 6.25 0.74
C MET A 88 -3.22 6.29 1.94
N GLU A 89 -4.08 7.31 2.06
CA GLU A 89 -5.10 7.38 3.11
C GLU A 89 -6.08 6.20 3.03
N LEU A 90 -6.60 5.91 1.84
CA LEU A 90 -7.50 4.77 1.61
C LEU A 90 -6.80 3.43 1.85
N PHE A 91 -5.53 3.31 1.44
CA PHE A 91 -4.72 2.14 1.69
C PHE A 91 -4.52 1.88 3.18
N LEU A 92 -4.12 2.90 3.95
CA LEU A 92 -3.92 2.79 5.39
C LEU A 92 -5.23 2.45 6.12
N LYS A 93 -6.35 3.03 5.68
CA LYS A 93 -7.67 2.68 6.20
C LYS A 93 -7.95 1.19 6.01
N LYS A 94 -7.79 0.67 4.78
CA LYS A 94 -7.98 -0.75 4.47
C LYS A 94 -7.07 -1.64 5.33
N LEU A 95 -5.79 -1.28 5.45
CA LEU A 95 -4.80 -2.05 6.19
C LEU A 95 -5.16 -2.15 7.68
N VAL A 96 -5.51 -1.01 8.30
CA VAL A 96 -5.88 -0.95 9.71
C VAL A 96 -7.20 -1.66 9.97
N GLU A 97 -8.22 -1.43 9.14
CA GLU A 97 -9.53 -2.11 9.26
C GLU A 97 -9.40 -3.62 9.14
N GLY A 98 -8.67 -4.11 8.14
CA GLY A 98 -8.41 -5.54 7.95
C GLY A 98 -7.67 -6.15 9.13
N THR A 99 -6.64 -5.48 9.64
CA THR A 99 -5.89 -5.92 10.82
C THR A 99 -6.76 -5.92 12.09
N CYS A 100 -7.60 -4.90 12.28
CA CYS A 100 -8.56 -4.81 13.37
C CYS A 100 -9.59 -5.95 13.32
N ASN A 101 -10.08 -6.31 12.14
CA ASN A 101 -11.01 -7.42 11.98
C ASN A 101 -10.38 -8.76 12.40
N VAL A 102 -9.10 -8.98 12.05
CA VAL A 102 -8.35 -10.15 12.54
C VAL A 102 -8.23 -10.13 14.06
N ALA A 103 -7.90 -9.00 14.67
CA ALA A 103 -7.82 -8.87 16.13
C ALA A 103 -9.17 -9.16 16.81
N GLN A 104 -10.26 -8.60 16.29
CA GLN A 104 -11.61 -8.81 16.80
C GLN A 104 -12.07 -10.25 16.67
N SER A 105 -11.75 -10.93 15.56
CA SER A 105 -12.06 -12.36 15.37
C SER A 105 -11.43 -13.25 16.44
N ARG A 106 -10.31 -12.81 17.01
CA ARG A 106 -9.60 -13.47 18.11
C ARG A 106 -9.95 -12.92 19.49
N GLN A 107 -10.97 -12.07 19.58
CA GLN A 107 -11.40 -11.39 20.81
C GLN A 107 -10.28 -10.59 21.50
N ALA A 108 -9.28 -10.16 20.73
CA ALA A 108 -8.20 -9.32 21.22
C ALA A 108 -8.66 -7.87 21.32
N LYS A 109 -8.40 -7.24 22.47
CA LYS A 109 -8.71 -5.82 22.71
C LYS A 109 -7.68 -4.88 22.08
N THR A 110 -6.53 -5.41 21.65
CA THR A 110 -5.40 -4.64 21.13
C THR A 110 -4.87 -5.29 19.86
N VAL A 111 -4.59 -4.46 18.86
CA VAL A 111 -3.93 -4.89 17.63
C VAL A 111 -2.45 -5.17 17.91
N SER A 112 -1.96 -6.33 17.48
CA SER A 112 -0.56 -6.74 17.59
C SER A 112 0.03 -6.94 16.21
N THR A 113 1.36 -7.01 16.12
CA THR A 113 2.09 -7.27 14.87
C THR A 113 1.73 -8.63 14.25
N SER A 114 1.34 -9.60 15.07
CA SER A 114 0.82 -10.89 14.61
C SER A 114 -0.50 -10.74 13.83
N HIS A 115 -1.42 -9.88 14.30
CA HIS A 115 -2.67 -9.60 13.56
C HIS A 115 -2.38 -9.02 12.17
N LEU A 116 -1.38 -8.14 12.09
CA LEU A 116 -0.97 -7.52 10.83
C LEU A 116 -0.35 -8.56 9.89
N LYS A 117 0.58 -9.39 10.38
CA LYS A 117 1.22 -10.45 9.59
C LYS A 117 0.17 -11.42 9.00
N HIS A 118 -0.81 -11.81 9.80
CA HIS A 118 -1.90 -12.67 9.33
C HIS A 118 -2.78 -11.99 8.28
N PHE A 119 -3.17 -10.74 8.48
CA PHE A 119 -3.95 -10.00 7.48
C PHE A 119 -3.19 -9.90 6.14
N VAL A 120 -1.90 -9.58 6.20
CA VAL A 120 -1.03 -9.49 5.01
C VAL A 120 -0.92 -10.83 4.27
N SER A 121 -0.93 -11.96 4.99
CA SER A 121 -0.95 -13.29 4.36
C SER A 121 -2.28 -13.63 3.68
N MET A 122 -3.39 -13.00 4.09
CA MET A 122 -4.72 -13.26 3.54
C MET A 122 -5.05 -12.41 2.31
N ASP A 123 -4.65 -11.13 2.31
CA ASP A 123 -5.00 -10.19 1.25
C ASP A 123 -3.86 -10.00 0.23
N LYS A 124 -4.07 -10.54 -0.98
CA LYS A 124 -3.12 -10.44 -2.11
C LYS A 124 -2.74 -9.01 -2.48
N SER A 125 -3.63 -8.04 -2.28
CA SER A 125 -3.34 -6.63 -2.58
C SER A 125 -2.30 -6.01 -1.63
N THR A 126 -1.96 -6.71 -0.55
CA THR A 126 -0.96 -6.31 0.44
C THR A 126 0.31 -7.16 0.38
N ASP A 127 0.47 -8.00 -0.65
CA ASP A 127 1.60 -8.94 -0.77
C ASP A 127 2.98 -8.26 -0.74
N PHE A 128 3.07 -7.01 -1.20
CA PHE A 128 4.29 -6.20 -1.12
C PHE A 128 4.78 -5.93 0.31
N LEU A 129 3.94 -6.18 1.32
CA LEU A 129 4.30 -6.07 2.73
C LEU A 129 4.83 -7.37 3.34
N LYS A 130 4.69 -8.53 2.68
CA LYS A 130 5.03 -9.85 3.24
C LYS A 130 6.45 -9.91 3.79
N GLU A 131 7.42 -9.45 3.00
CA GLU A 131 8.82 -9.41 3.41
C GLU A 131 9.07 -8.47 4.59
N LYS A 132 8.35 -7.34 4.65
CA LYS A 132 8.48 -6.35 5.73
C LYS A 132 7.89 -6.84 7.05
N VAL A 133 6.88 -7.72 7.01
CA VAL A 133 6.24 -8.28 8.21
C VAL A 133 6.75 -9.67 8.58
N ALA A 134 7.69 -10.23 7.82
CA ALA A 134 8.17 -11.61 7.99
C ALA A 134 8.75 -11.88 9.40
N SER A 135 9.40 -10.87 10.01
CA SER A 135 9.99 -10.96 11.34
C SER A 135 8.97 -10.96 12.48
N ALA A 136 7.71 -10.62 12.21
CA ALA A 136 6.68 -10.61 13.23
C ALA A 136 6.29 -12.05 13.64
N PRO A 137 5.89 -12.27 14.90
CA PRO A 137 5.43 -13.57 15.36
C PRO A 137 4.11 -13.94 14.68
N ASP A 138 3.98 -15.21 14.29
CA ASP A 138 2.74 -15.72 13.72
C ASP A 138 1.61 -15.74 14.76
N LEU A 139 0.38 -15.54 14.30
CA LEU A 139 -0.77 -15.82 15.15
C LEU A 139 -0.85 -17.33 15.35
N GLY A 140 -0.67 -17.79 16.58
CA GLY A 140 -0.89 -19.19 16.93
C GLY A 140 -2.27 -19.69 16.48
N ASP A 141 -2.38 -20.99 16.23
CA ASP A 141 -3.62 -21.65 15.84
C ASP A 141 -4.72 -21.44 16.90
N ALA A 142 -5.76 -20.68 16.52
CA ALA A 142 -7.08 -20.52 17.15
C ALA A 142 -7.19 -20.19 18.67
N PRO A 143 -8.29 -19.52 19.11
CA PRO A 143 -8.45 -19.11 20.49
C PRO A 143 -8.88 -20.30 21.36
N GLU A 144 -7.93 -20.88 22.10
CA GLU A 144 -8.30 -21.68 23.26
C GLU A 144 -8.92 -20.72 24.29
N ALA A 145 -10.25 -20.80 24.44
CA ALA A 145 -11.03 -20.03 25.40
C ALA A 145 -10.53 -20.34 26.81
N LYS A 146 -9.52 -19.61 27.29
CA LYS A 146 -9.02 -19.78 28.66
C LYS A 146 -10.15 -19.41 29.63
N PRO A 147 -10.59 -20.33 30.51
CA PRO A 147 -11.67 -20.06 31.43
C PRO A 147 -11.22 -18.96 32.41
N LYS A 148 -12.06 -17.92 32.57
CA LYS A 148 -11.90 -16.88 33.58
C LYS A 148 -11.67 -17.55 34.94
N ARG A 149 -10.46 -17.47 35.47
CA ARG A 149 -10.20 -17.78 36.89
C ARG A 149 -10.95 -16.76 37.73
N LYS A 150 -12.14 -17.15 38.17
CA LYS A 150 -12.91 -16.47 39.22
C LYS A 150 -12.13 -16.65 40.51
N ARG A 151 -11.29 -15.67 40.88
CA ARG A 151 -10.82 -15.56 42.27
C ARG A 151 -11.78 -14.63 43.00
N SER A 152 -12.48 -15.25 43.93
CA SER A 152 -13.53 -14.77 44.80
C SER A 152 -13.14 -13.51 45.55
N SER A 153 -14.00 -12.51 45.44
CA SER A 153 -14.28 -11.55 46.51
C SER A 153 -14.69 -12.32 47.77
N GLY A 154 -13.85 -12.29 48.80
CA GLY A 154 -14.16 -12.70 50.15
C GLY A 154 -13.83 -11.55 51.09
N THR A 155 -14.89 -10.87 51.53
CA THR A 155 -14.97 -9.80 52.51
C THR A 155 -14.49 -10.22 53.91
N ASP A 156 -13.85 -9.26 54.58
CA ASP A 156 -13.85 -8.95 56.02
C ASP A 156 -13.70 -10.08 57.07
N LYS A 157 -12.63 -10.01 57.88
CA LYS A 157 -12.75 -10.09 59.35
C LYS A 157 -11.55 -9.50 60.10
N ALA A 158 -11.81 -8.46 60.86
CA ALA A 158 -10.93 -7.90 61.89
C ALA A 158 -11.02 -8.70 63.21
N ALA A 159 -9.89 -8.78 63.93
CA ALA A 159 -9.65 -8.98 65.39
C ALA A 159 -8.19 -9.46 65.53
N GLY A 160 -7.26 -8.87 66.30
CA GLY A 160 -7.35 -8.23 67.61
C GLY A 160 -7.02 -9.26 68.71
N ALA A 161 -5.76 -9.39 69.14
CA ALA A 161 -5.34 -9.93 70.44
C ALA A 161 -3.84 -9.69 70.74
N GLU A 162 -3.59 -9.24 71.97
CA GLU A 162 -2.35 -8.87 72.68
C GLU A 162 -1.46 -10.04 73.17
N GLY A 163 -0.21 -9.69 73.53
CA GLY A 163 0.65 -10.36 74.54
C GLY A 163 1.62 -11.42 73.99
N GLY A 164 2.89 -11.55 74.38
CA GLY A 164 3.73 -10.98 75.43
C GLY A 164 5.02 -11.81 75.51
N GLU A 165 6.14 -11.15 75.83
CA GLU A 165 7.46 -11.56 76.35
C GLU A 165 7.92 -13.04 76.38
N GLY A 166 9.21 -13.28 76.08
CA GLY A 166 9.91 -14.54 76.38
C GLY A 166 11.31 -14.65 75.77
N GLN A 167 12.31 -14.84 76.62
CA GLN A 167 13.75 -14.64 76.45
C GLN A 167 14.54 -15.94 76.16
N GLU A 168 15.78 -15.74 75.71
CA GLU A 168 16.99 -16.58 75.88
C GLU A 168 17.30 -17.78 74.95
N GLY A 169 18.58 -17.83 74.59
CA GLY A 169 19.27 -18.86 73.82
C GLY A 169 20.50 -18.30 73.12
#